data_AF-A0A967QMM6-F1
#
_entry.id   AF-A0A967QMM6-F1
#
_cell.length_a   1.000
_cell.length_b   1.000
_cell.length_c   1.000
_cell.angle_alpha   90.00
_cell.angle_beta   90.00
_cell.angle_gamma   90.00
#
_symmetry.space_group_name_H-M   'P 1'
#
loop_
_entity.id
_entity.type
_entity.pdbx_description
1 polymer ?
#
loop_
_entity_poly.entity_id
_entity_poly.type
_entity_poly.pdbx_seq_one_letter_code
_entity_poly.pdbx_strand_id
1 'polypeptide(L)'
;MERLRRAVASGAWEEAEALARRWCGARPRTAEAWWWRGRVAMQRGEPGQAERALREAVRLQRDHAGAWHMLGAAYGMMDRPD
;
A
#
# COMPACT_ATOMS: atom_id res chain seq x y z
N MET A 1 -2.87 -2.11 -14.38
CA MET A 1 -1.66 -2.47 -13.60
C MET A 1 -0.43 -1.71 -14.07
N GLU A 2 -0.15 -1.65 -15.36
CA GLU A 2 1.07 -1.00 -15.89
C GLU A 2 1.20 0.48 -15.55
N ARG A 3 0.13 1.28 -15.68
CA ARG A 3 0.14 2.70 -15.26
C ARG A 3 0.39 2.89 -13.77
N LEU A 4 -0.22 2.08 -12.91
CA LEU A 4 0.01 2.14 -11.46
C LEU A 4 1.45 1.78 -11.11
N ARG A 5 1.98 0.69 -11.69
CA ARG A 5 3.38 0.29 -11.50
C ARG A 5 4.34 1.38 -11.96
N ARG A 6 4.04 2.02 -13.09
CA ARG A 6 4.86 3.10 -13.65
C ARG A 6 4.78 4.36 -12.80
N ALA A 7 3.59 4.78 -12.35
CA ALA A 7 3.42 5.91 -11.45
C ALA A 7 4.17 5.70 -10.12
N VAL A 8 4.08 4.50 -9.55
CA VAL A 8 4.84 4.13 -8.34
C VAL A 8 6.34 4.08 -8.59
N ALA A 9 6.79 3.61 -9.76
CA ALA A 9 8.21 3.59 -10.12
C ALA A 9 8.77 4.99 -10.41
N SER A 10 7.94 5.89 -10.95
CA SER A 10 8.30 7.26 -11.28
C SER A 10 8.13 8.25 -10.12
N GLY A 11 7.68 7.79 -8.94
CA GLY A 11 7.45 8.64 -7.78
C GLY A 11 6.25 9.58 -7.90
N ALA A 12 5.37 9.36 -8.87
CA ALA A 12 4.12 10.10 -9.03
C ALA A 12 3.08 9.60 -8.02
N TRP A 13 3.29 9.91 -6.74
CA TRP A 13 2.53 9.33 -5.62
C TRP A 13 1.04 9.71 -5.64
N GLU A 14 0.70 10.94 -6.04
CA GLU A 14 -0.69 11.37 -6.18
C GLU A 14 -1.43 10.59 -7.28
N GLU A 15 -0.78 10.42 -8.43
CA GLU A 15 -1.35 9.65 -9.53
C GLU A 15 -1.47 8.16 -9.15
N ALA A 16 -0.44 7.62 -8.49
CA ALA A 16 -0.45 6.26 -7.98
C ALA A 16 -1.58 6.04 -6.96
N GLU A 17 -1.84 7.00 -6.07
CA GLU A 17 -2.93 6.93 -5.12
C GLU A 17 -4.29 7.00 -5.81
N ALA A 18 -4.48 7.94 -6.74
CA ALA A 18 -5.73 8.07 -7.50
C ALA A 18 -6.02 6.79 -8.29
N LEU A 19 -4.99 6.22 -8.93
CA LEU A 19 -5.07 4.94 -9.64
C LEU A 19 -5.39 3.80 -8.68
N ALA A 20 -4.68 3.68 -7.56
CA ALA A 20 -4.92 2.64 -6.56
C ALA A 20 -6.33 2.75 -5.94
N ARG A 21 -6.82 3.97 -5.70
CA ARG A 21 -8.14 4.25 -5.14
C ARG A 21 -9.26 3.91 -6.13
N ARG A 22 -9.10 4.29 -7.41
CA ARG A 22 -10.00 3.83 -8.50
C ARG A 22 -10.01 2.31 -8.63
N TRP A 23 -8.85 1.69 -8.47
CA TRP A 23 -8.72 0.24 -8.55
C TRP A 23 -9.39 -0.46 -7.37
N CYS A 24 -9.20 0.05 -6.14
CA CYS A 24 -9.94 -0.39 -4.96
C CYS A 24 -11.45 -0.18 -5.12
N GLY A 25 -11.89 0.90 -5.78
CA GLY A 25 -13.30 1.12 -6.07
C GLY A 25 -13.89 0.07 -7.02
N ALA A 26 -13.12 -0.37 -8.01
CA ALA A 26 -13.53 -1.40 -8.96
C ALA A 26 -13.40 -2.84 -8.42
N ARG A 27 -12.42 -3.08 -7.53
CA ARG A 27 -12.16 -4.40 -6.91
C ARG A 27 -11.79 -4.23 -5.43
N PRO A 28 -12.75 -3.88 -4.55
CA PRO A 28 -12.47 -3.63 -3.14
C PRO A 28 -12.06 -4.89 -2.34
N ARG A 29 -12.14 -6.07 -2.94
CA ARG A 29 -11.99 -7.37 -2.26
C ARG A 29 -10.68 -8.10 -2.52
N THR A 30 -9.70 -7.48 -3.20
CA THR A 30 -8.40 -8.12 -3.45
C THR A 30 -7.31 -7.55 -2.56
N ALA A 31 -6.57 -8.41 -1.88
CA ALA A 31 -5.42 -8.04 -1.06
C ALA A 31 -4.38 -7.19 -1.81
N GLU A 32 -4.20 -7.44 -3.11
CA GLU A 32 -3.27 -6.70 -3.96
C GLU A 32 -3.60 -5.20 -4.04
N ALA A 33 -4.89 -4.83 -4.07
CA ALA A 33 -5.31 -3.44 -4.14
C ALA A 33 -4.97 -2.67 -2.84
N TRP A 34 -5.21 -3.32 -1.70
CA TRP A 34 -4.85 -2.82 -0.38
C TRP A 34 -3.34 -2.76 -0.18
N TRP A 35 -2.61 -3.75 -0.71
CA TRP A 35 -1.15 -3.75 -0.75
C TRP A 35 -0.58 -2.54 -1.52
N TRP A 36 -1.13 -2.25 -2.71
CA TRP A 36 -0.71 -1.08 -3.48
C TRP A 36 -1.00 0.23 -2.76
N ARG A 37 -2.16 0.36 -2.08
CA ARG A 37 -2.44 1.54 -1.24
C ARG A 37 -1.44 1.68 -0.10
N GLY A 38 -1.13 0.58 0.57
CA GLY A 38 -0.11 0.55 1.62
C GLY A 38 1.26 1.00 1.12
N ARG A 39 1.68 0.47 -0.03
CA ARG A 39 2.93 0.84 -0.68
C ARG A 39 3.00 2.33 -1.03
N VAL A 40 1.91 2.89 -1.57
CA VAL A 40 1.85 4.32 -1.90
C VAL A 40 1.93 5.17 -0.63
N ALA A 41 1.20 4.81 0.43
CA ALA A 41 1.27 5.51 1.71
C ALA A 41 2.67 5.46 2.35
N MET A 42 3.38 4.33 2.25
CA MET A 42 4.79 4.23 2.70
C MET A 42 5.68 5.23 1.96
N GLN A 43 5.53 5.33 0.63
CA GLN A 43 6.32 6.24 -0.18
C GLN A 43 5.98 7.72 0.02
N ARG A 44 4.77 8.00 0.52
CA ARG A 44 4.35 9.35 0.94
C ARG A 44 4.85 9.73 2.34
N GLY A 45 5.54 8.84 3.05
CA GLY A 45 5.97 9.07 4.43
C GLY A 45 4.80 9.02 5.42
N GLU A 46 3.72 8.30 5.08
CA GLU A 46 2.51 8.17 5.91
C GLU A 46 2.39 6.73 6.46
N PRO A 47 3.32 6.27 7.31
CA PRO A 47 3.40 4.85 7.69
C PRO A 47 2.16 4.39 8.48
N GLY A 48 1.46 5.27 9.19
CA GLY A 48 0.19 4.95 9.84
C GLY A 48 -0.96 4.65 8.87
N GLN A 49 -1.01 5.35 7.73
CA GLN A 49 -1.98 5.01 6.67
C GLN A 49 -1.58 3.72 5.96
N ALA A 50 -0.28 3.50 5.78
CA ALA A 50 0.24 2.26 5.21
C ALA A 50 -0.14 1.04 6.06
N GLU A 51 0.05 1.11 7.38
CA GLU A 51 -0.29 0.03 8.30
C GLU A 51 -1.75 -0.40 8.15
N ARG A 52 -2.69 0.56 8.18
CA ARG A 52 -4.13 0.28 8.06
C ARG A 52 -4.46 -0.42 6.74
N ALA A 53 -3.89 0.06 5.63
CA ALA A 53 -4.11 -0.55 4.32
C ALA A 53 -3.49 -1.95 4.23
N LEU A 54 -2.29 -2.16 4.77
CA LEU A 54 -1.58 -3.44 4.72
C LEU A 54 -2.22 -4.47 5.65
N ARG A 55 -2.78 -4.05 6.79
CA ARG A 55 -3.60 -4.93 7.64
C ARG A 55 -4.82 -5.46 6.91
N GLU A 56 -5.51 -4.64 6.12
CA GLU A 56 -6.63 -5.11 5.30
C GLU A 56 -6.16 -6.04 4.17
N ALA A 57 -4.99 -5.77 3.56
CA ALA A 57 -4.40 -6.70 2.59
C ALA A 57 -4.14 -8.09 3.19
N VAL A 58 -3.54 -8.13 4.38
CA VAL A 58 -3.25 -9.37 5.11
C VAL A 58 -4.54 -10.06 5.59
N ARG A 59 -5.57 -9.30 5.99
CA ARG A 59 -6.89 -9.86 6.34
C ARG A 59 -7.55 -10.56 5.16
N LEU A 60 -7.48 -9.96 3.98
CA LEU A 60 -8.05 -10.54 2.76
C LEU A 60 -7.23 -11.73 2.25
N GLN A 61 -5.90 -11.67 2.36
CA GLN A 61 -5.01 -12.76 1.97
C GLN A 61 -3.88 -12.89 3.00
N ARG A 62 -4.08 -13.81 3.93
CA ARG A 62 -3.12 -14.07 5.01
C ARG A 62 -1.74 -14.51 4.52
N ASP A 63 -1.67 -15.10 3.33
CA ASP A 63 -0.44 -15.59 2.70
C ASP A 63 0.26 -14.53 1.81
N HIS A 64 -0.23 -13.29 1.79
CA HIS A 64 0.32 -12.26 0.92
C HIS A 64 1.67 -11.75 1.43
N ALA A 65 2.76 -12.43 1.06
CA ALA A 65 4.13 -12.13 1.48
C ALA A 65 4.52 -10.65 1.32
N GLY A 66 4.14 -10.02 0.20
CA GLY A 66 4.42 -8.60 -0.05
C GLY A 66 3.74 -7.65 0.95
N ALA A 67 2.59 -8.04 1.51
CA ALA A 67 1.85 -7.22 2.46
C ALA A 67 2.44 -7.34 3.86
N TRP A 68 2.85 -8.54 4.26
CA TRP A 68 3.59 -8.75 5.50
C TRP A 68 4.93 -8.00 5.52
N HIS A 69 5.69 -8.08 4.42
CA HIS A 69 6.96 -7.35 4.31
C HIS A 69 6.75 -5.84 4.47
N MET A 70 5.80 -5.26 3.74
CA MET A 70 5.54 -3.83 3.87
C MET A 70 4.96 -3.45 5.23
N LEU A 71 4.18 -4.33 5.87
CA LEU A 71 3.62 -4.06 7.19
C LEU A 71 4.74 -3.99 8.24
N GLY A 72 5.74 -4.89 8.15
CA GLY A 72 6.94 -4.80 8.97
C GLY A 72 7.74 -3.52 8.73
N ALA A 73 7.90 -3.12 7.46
CA ALA A 73 8.55 -1.85 7.12
C ALA A 73 7.78 -0.63 7.67
N ALA A 74 6.44 -0.66 7.62
CA ALA A 74 5.59 0.38 8.18
C ALA A 74 5.76 0.47 9.70
N TYR A 75 5.76 -0.66 10.41
CA TYR A 75 6.04 -0.69 11.84
C TYR A 75 7.43 -0.14 12.17
N GLY A 76 8.47 -0.51 11.44
CA GLY A 76 9.82 0.03 11.65
C GLY A 76 9.93 1.54 11.40
N MET A 77 9.12 2.10 10.50
CA MET A 77 9.03 3.56 10.30
C MET A 77 8.25 4.28 11.40
N MET A 78 7.24 3.63 12.00
CA MET A 78 6.47 4.18 13.12
C MET A 78 7.19 4.06 14.46
N ASP A 79 7.96 2.98 14.66
CA ASP A 79 8.76 2.69 15.85
C ASP A 79 10.08 3.47 15.87
N ARG A 80 10.36 4.31 14.87
CA ARG A 80 11.32 5.41 15.01
C ARG A 80 10.58 6.68 15.45
N PRO A 81 10.32 6.88 16.75
CA PRO A 81 10.21 8.23 17.26
C PRO A 81 11.62 8.83 17.18
N ASP A 82 11.74 9.98 16.52
CA ASP A 82 12.92 10.85 16.68
C ASP A 82 13.04 11.28 18.16
#